data_AF-A0A9E3Y2B9-F1
#
_entry.id   AF-A0A9E3Y2B9-F1
#
_cell.length_a   1.000
_cell.length_b   1.000
_cell.length_c   1.000
_cell.angle_alpha   90.00
_cell.angle_beta   90.00
_cell.angle_gamma   90.00
#
_symmetry.space_group_name_H-M   'P 1'
#
loop_
_entity.id
_entity.type
_entity.pdbx_description
1 polymer ?
#
loop_
_entity_poly.entity_id
_entity_poly.type
_entity_poly.pdbx_seq_one_letter_code
_entity_poly.pdbx_strand_id
1 'polypeptide(L)'
;VSALVDELLREFPPKSTDTVTFLGAQFDKGLAWVHFPEGHGGLGLNPKLQKMINERIFAEGGPNPVYRNPIGHGMCGPTVVAWGSEEQKTRYLRPLFT
;
A
#
# COMPACT_ATOMS: atom_id res chain seq x y z
N VAL A 1 -7.92 -9.36 5.57
CA VAL A 1 -6.87 -9.16 4.54
C VAL A 1 -7.19 -9.83 3.22
N SER A 2 -7.38 -11.16 3.15
CA SER A 2 -7.66 -11.84 1.87
C SER A 2 -8.83 -11.21 1.09
N ALA A 3 -9.98 -11.03 1.76
CA ALA A 3 -11.14 -10.37 1.16
C ALA A 3 -10.86 -8.94 0.66
N LEU A 4 -10.02 -8.17 1.35
CA LEU A 4 -9.65 -6.81 0.91
C LEU A 4 -8.80 -6.84 -0.37
N VAL A 5 -7.94 -7.87 -0.52
CA VAL A 5 -7.18 -8.08 -1.76
C VAL A 5 -8.13 -8.49 -2.90
N ASP A 6 -9.10 -9.36 -2.62
CA ASP A 6 -10.14 -9.73 -3.60
C ASP A 6 -10.95 -8.51 -4.05
N GLU A 7 -11.36 -7.67 -3.12
CA GLU A 7 -12.06 -6.42 -3.41
C GLU A 7 -11.20 -5.44 -4.21
N LEU A 8 -9.93 -5.25 -3.83
CA LEU A 8 -9.00 -4.40 -4.59
C LEU A 8 -8.90 -4.84 -6.05
N LEU A 9 -8.66 -6.13 -6.28
CA LEU A 9 -8.49 -6.68 -7.63
C LEU A 9 -9.79 -6.65 -8.45
N ARG A 10 -10.95 -6.82 -7.79
CA ARG A 10 -12.27 -6.74 -8.41
C ARG A 10 -12.64 -5.30 -8.81
N GLU A 11 -12.39 -4.34 -7.94
CA GLU A 11 -12.76 -2.92 -8.15
C GLU A 11 -11.75 -2.19 -9.03
N PHE A 12 -10.48 -2.58 -8.96
CA PHE A 12 -9.38 -1.97 -9.69
C PHE A 12 -8.56 -3.05 -10.41
N PRO A 13 -9.08 -3.66 -11.49
CA PRO A 13 -8.34 -4.72 -12.20
C PRO A 13 -7.01 -4.18 -12.76
N PRO A 14 -5.84 -4.77 -12.41
CA PRO A 14 -4.53 -4.22 -12.77
C PRO A 14 -4.28 -3.95 -14.26
N LYS A 15 -4.93 -4.72 -15.13
CA LYS A 15 -4.77 -4.63 -16.59
C LYS A 15 -5.52 -3.44 -17.21
N SER A 16 -6.48 -2.87 -16.49
CA SER A 16 -7.34 -1.78 -16.98
C SER A 16 -7.34 -0.55 -16.07
N THR A 17 -6.65 -0.59 -14.94
CA THR A 17 -6.49 0.54 -14.02
C THR A 17 -5.06 1.08 -14.13
N ASP A 18 -4.92 2.41 -14.22
CA ASP A 18 -3.59 3.02 -14.21
C ASP A 18 -2.88 2.81 -12.87
N THR A 19 -1.55 2.86 -12.89
CA THR A 19 -0.74 2.51 -11.72
C THR A 19 -0.99 3.40 -10.50
N VAL A 20 -1.16 4.71 -10.68
CA VAL A 20 -1.33 5.65 -9.57
C VAL A 20 -2.68 5.41 -8.90
N THR A 21 -3.73 5.20 -9.69
CA THR A 21 -5.07 4.86 -9.18
C THR A 21 -5.06 3.52 -8.45
N PHE A 22 -4.44 2.48 -9.00
CA PHE A 22 -4.37 1.16 -8.36
C PHE A 22 -3.63 1.22 -7.01
N LEU A 23 -2.44 1.82 -6.99
CA LEU A 23 -1.65 1.93 -5.76
C LEU A 23 -2.35 2.83 -4.73
N GLY A 24 -3.07 3.86 -5.18
CA GLY A 24 -3.91 4.68 -4.32
C GLY A 24 -4.99 3.86 -3.63
N ALA A 25 -5.73 3.04 -4.39
CA ALA A 25 -6.74 2.15 -3.84
C ALA A 25 -6.14 1.08 -2.90
N GLN A 26 -4.97 0.56 -3.22
CA GLN A 26 -4.25 -0.37 -2.34
C GLN A 26 -3.87 0.30 -1.01
N PHE A 27 -3.40 1.54 -1.04
CA PHE A 27 -3.14 2.32 0.16
C PHE A 27 -4.43 2.57 0.96
N ASP A 28 -5.49 3.03 0.31
CA ASP A 28 -6.76 3.39 0.95
C ASP A 28 -7.43 2.18 1.62
N LYS A 29 -7.20 0.95 1.10
CA LYS A 29 -7.65 -0.31 1.70
C LYS A 29 -6.71 -0.88 2.78
N GLY A 30 -5.63 -0.16 3.12
CA GLY A 30 -4.68 -0.58 4.16
C GLY A 30 -3.71 -1.69 3.73
N LEU A 31 -3.52 -1.90 2.42
CA LEU A 31 -2.72 -2.99 1.86
C LEU A 31 -1.32 -2.54 1.40
N ALA A 32 -0.92 -1.29 1.67
CA ALA A 32 0.36 -0.71 1.28
C ALA A 32 1.51 -1.16 2.19
N TRP A 33 1.34 -0.94 3.50
CA TRP A 33 2.18 -1.48 4.56
C TRP A 33 1.25 -2.03 5.64
N VAL A 34 0.90 -3.31 5.57
CA VAL A 34 -0.19 -3.92 6.37
C VAL A 34 -0.05 -3.71 7.88
N HIS A 35 1.17 -3.48 8.36
CA HIS A 35 1.51 -3.25 9.76
C HIS A 35 1.47 -1.79 10.20
N PHE A 36 1.34 -0.84 9.27
CA PHE A 36 1.08 0.55 9.63
C PHE A 36 -0.33 0.69 10.23
N PRO A 37 -0.60 1.76 10.99
CA PRO A 37 -1.93 2.01 11.53
C PRO A 37 -3.00 2.12 10.44
N GLU A 38 -4.24 1.84 10.82
CA GLU A 38 -5.41 2.08 9.97
C GLU A 38 -5.49 3.57 9.59
N GLY A 39 -5.91 3.85 8.34
CA GLY A 39 -5.92 5.19 7.76
C GLY A 39 -4.56 5.67 7.23
N HIS A 40 -3.46 4.99 7.57
CA HIS A 40 -2.09 5.34 7.17
C HIS A 40 -1.45 4.33 6.21
N GLY A 41 -2.27 3.65 5.41
CA GLY A 41 -1.83 2.65 4.43
C GLY A 41 -1.68 1.23 4.98
N GLY A 42 -2.05 1.01 6.24
CA GLY A 42 -2.01 -0.30 6.89
C GLY A 42 -3.30 -0.67 7.61
N LEU A 43 -3.27 -1.80 8.31
CA LEU A 43 -4.38 -2.37 9.08
C LEU A 43 -3.95 -2.70 10.52
N GLY A 44 -2.76 -2.28 10.94
CA GLY A 44 -2.18 -2.61 12.25
C GLY A 44 -1.89 -4.10 12.45
N LEU A 45 -1.69 -4.86 11.37
CA LEU A 45 -1.54 -6.32 11.43
C LEU A 45 -0.07 -6.78 11.40
N ASN A 46 0.12 -8.09 11.58
CA ASN A 46 1.46 -8.69 11.53
C ASN A 46 2.13 -8.43 10.16
N PRO A 47 3.36 -7.86 10.12
CA PRO A 47 4.09 -7.60 8.87
C PRO A 47 4.29 -8.82 7.96
N LYS A 48 4.29 -10.04 8.52
CA LYS A 48 4.40 -11.29 7.76
C LYS A 48 3.29 -11.47 6.73
N LEU A 49 2.14 -10.81 6.91
CA LEU A 49 1.03 -10.85 5.96
C LEU A 49 1.32 -10.08 4.66
N GLN A 50 2.29 -9.15 4.65
CA GLN A 50 2.61 -8.35 3.46
C GLN A 50 3.06 -9.23 2.29
N LYS A 51 3.78 -10.32 2.58
CA LYS A 51 4.23 -11.28 1.55
C LYS A 51 3.04 -11.84 0.76
N MET A 52 2.00 -12.31 1.46
CA MET A 52 0.80 -12.85 0.83
C MET A 52 0.05 -11.79 0.01
N ILE A 53 -0.09 -10.56 0.54
CA ILE A 53 -0.72 -9.45 -0.19
C ILE A 53 0.01 -9.20 -1.52
N ASN A 54 1.33 -9.05 -1.46
CA ASN A 54 2.16 -8.77 -2.64
C ASN A 54 2.10 -9.92 -3.65
N GLU A 55 2.23 -11.18 -3.21
CA GLU A 55 2.16 -12.35 -4.08
C GLU A 55 0.84 -12.41 -4.85
N ARG A 56 -0.29 -12.16 -4.18
CA ARG A 56 -1.61 -12.16 -4.81
C ARG A 56 -1.79 -11.01 -5.80
N ILE A 57 -1.35 -9.81 -5.45
CA ILE A 57 -1.43 -8.64 -6.34
C ILE A 57 -0.54 -8.86 -7.59
N PHE A 58 0.69 -9.37 -7.41
CA PHE A 58 1.61 -9.61 -8.51
C PHE A 58 1.16 -10.75 -9.43
N ALA A 59 0.51 -11.78 -8.89
CA ALA A 59 -0.06 -12.87 -9.70
C ALA A 59 -1.07 -12.36 -10.75
N GLU A 60 -1.79 -11.28 -10.45
CA GLU A 60 -2.75 -10.64 -11.37
C GLU A 60 -2.12 -9.54 -12.26
N GLY A 61 -0.80 -9.35 -12.18
CA GLY A 61 -0.09 -8.30 -12.91
C GLY A 61 -0.18 -6.91 -12.25
N GLY A 62 -0.48 -6.86 -10.95
CA GLY A 62 -0.47 -5.62 -10.17
C GLY A 62 0.89 -4.91 -10.15
N PRO A 63 0.91 -3.57 -10.03
CA PRO A 63 2.14 -2.81 -9.99
C PRO A 63 2.95 -3.09 -8.72
N ASN A 64 4.27 -2.93 -8.84
CA ASN A 64 5.18 -3.05 -7.70
C ASN A 64 5.57 -1.64 -7.17
N PRO A 65 5.08 -1.24 -5.97
CA PRO A 65 5.38 0.08 -5.41
C PRO A 65 6.86 0.25 -5.03
N VAL A 66 7.53 -0.84 -4.61
CA VAL A 66 8.94 -0.82 -4.21
C VAL A 66 9.84 -0.47 -5.39
N TYR A 67 9.58 -1.01 -6.58
CA TYR A 67 10.39 -0.69 -7.76
C TYR A 67 10.19 0.74 -8.25
N ARG A 68 9.02 1.34 -7.99
CA ARG A 68 8.72 2.72 -8.39
C ARG A 68 9.38 3.74 -7.47
N ASN A 69 9.35 3.47 -6.16
CA ASN A 69 9.90 4.38 -5.16
C ASN A 69 10.53 3.59 -4.00
N PRO A 70 11.71 2.99 -4.18
CA PRO A 70 12.31 2.12 -3.17
C PRO A 70 12.70 2.89 -1.90
N ILE A 71 13.17 4.12 -2.05
CA ILE A 71 13.53 5.00 -0.93
C ILE A 71 12.27 5.44 -0.18
N GLY A 72 11.25 5.88 -0.90
CA GLY A 72 9.99 6.27 -0.31
C GLY A 72 9.30 5.11 0.40
N HIS A 73 9.31 3.93 -0.21
CA HIS A 73 8.68 2.74 0.33
C HIS A 73 9.42 2.15 1.53
N GLY A 74 10.74 1.98 1.42
CA GLY A 74 11.56 1.27 2.39
C GLY A 74 12.15 2.12 3.51
N MET A 75 12.26 3.45 3.32
CA MET A 75 12.91 4.34 4.29
C MET A 75 12.02 5.51 4.72
N CYS A 76 11.49 6.30 3.77
CA CYS A 76 10.72 7.50 4.13
C CYS A 76 9.36 7.13 4.75
N GLY A 77 8.63 6.17 4.19
CA GLY A 77 7.34 5.72 4.72
C GLY A 77 7.43 5.27 6.19
N PRO A 78 8.33 4.33 6.54
CA PRO A 78 8.57 3.92 7.92
C PRO A 78 8.98 5.08 8.85
N THR A 79 9.76 6.04 8.35
CA THR A 79 10.17 7.21 9.13
C THR A 79 8.99 8.12 9.44
N VAL A 80 8.18 8.43 8.43
CA VAL A 80 7.01 9.32 8.57
C VAL A 80 5.94 8.69 9.46
N VAL A 81 5.65 7.39 9.31
CA VAL A 81 4.63 6.76 10.15
C VAL A 81 5.04 6.69 11.62
N ALA A 82 6.34 6.52 11.90
CA ALA A 82 6.85 6.40 13.27
C ALA A 82 7.01 7.76 13.96
N TRP A 83 7.45 8.79 13.23
CA TRP A 83 7.91 10.05 13.82
C TRP A 83 7.18 11.30 13.32
N GLY A 84 6.40 11.18 12.24
CA GLY A 84 5.69 12.30 11.66
C GLY A 84 4.49 12.74 12.51
N SER A 85 4.10 14.00 12.38
CA SER A 85 2.79 14.47 12.85
C SER A 85 1.66 13.85 12.02
N GLU A 86 0.41 13.92 12.51
CA GLU A 86 -0.75 13.41 11.75
C GLU A 86 -0.91 14.14 10.40
N GLU A 87 -0.59 15.44 10.34
CA GLU A 87 -0.59 16.22 9.10
C GLU A 87 0.47 15.70 8.13
N GLN A 88 1.67 15.34 8.63
CA GLN A 88 2.74 14.78 7.80
C GLN A 88 2.38 13.39 7.29
N LYS A 89 1.80 12.53 8.14
CA LYS A 89 1.34 11.19 7.74
C LYS A 89 0.29 11.29 6.63
N THR A 90 -0.72 12.12 6.83
CA THR A 90 -1.80 12.38 5.86
C THR A 90 -1.26 12.94 4.55
N ARG A 91 -0.29 13.87 4.62
CA ARG A 91 0.29 14.52 3.44
C ARG A 91 1.20 13.62 2.64
N TYR A 92 2.01 12.77 3.29
CA TYR A 92 3.15 12.12 2.64
C TYR A 92 2.98 10.63 2.38
N LEU A 93 2.28 9.88 3.22
CA LEU A 93 2.28 8.41 3.12
C LEU A 93 1.62 7.91 1.83
N ARG A 94 0.46 8.47 1.45
CA ARG A 94 -0.23 8.07 0.21
C ARG A 94 0.60 8.45 -1.03
N PRO A 95 1.10 9.69 -1.21
CA PRO A 95 1.94 10.03 -2.36
C PRO A 95 3.27 9.27 -2.42
N LEU A 96 3.85 8.87 -1.28
CA LEU A 96 5.06 8.03 -1.28
C LEU A 96 4.82 6.64 -1.88
N PHE A 97 3.58 6.14 -1.78
CA PHE A 97 3.21 4.80 -2.20
C PHE A 97 2.73 4.70 -3.66
N THR A 98 2.21 5.78 -4.25
CA THR A 98 1.61 5.81 -5.60
C THR A 98 2.56 6.23 -6.73
#